data_AF-A0A2W6Z9N8-F1
#
_entry.id   AF-A0A2W6Z9N8-F1
#
_cell.length_a   1.000
_cell.length_b   1.000
_cell.length_c   1.000
_cell.angle_alpha   90.00
_cell.angle_beta   90.00
_cell.angle_gamma   90.00
#
_symmetry.space_group_name_H-M   'P 1'
#
loop_
_entity.id
_entity.type
_entity.pdbx_description
1 polymer ?
#
loop_
_entity_poly.entity_id
_entity_poly.type
_entity_poly.pdbx_seq_one_letter_code
_entity_poly.pdbx_strand_id
1 'polypeptide(L)'
;MKLIFAIILWLTNKAVSIILFVAILTALFTANTILQPIGQDLWNQVSGKDIQEAINRIGEDIKQLEINTNPQFKSGISRLNQDINLRIEAECTKEIPWYEFYRFDIRLQREANCELLRKEKAAYQQLEKEYIEREQQLRDLKAQLSQKQFQLEESEQQLDRIWKLLIINFQENWIYIFCTILLVLFASPLWKAWCFFGIAHFAERFAPIQLTDPVADGNIFYKNAEKTVSIRVDLFNPLYMRMDSMNQYDRNLTKRTRLFWRWSAPFISYASGLVELTEFTTKSTVEGGTVVLSPKKASDYITEVQLQQHPGIVMRPAFITGISGDIQLKTRWIWSFHSWLTGQHRYIIFYGTGKLYLEGNGGIYAMEVSPAKTSVESHLLIGFDSRLGYSTIRTETFWPYFRNKVSLIDNQLSGKGVFLRQAVAPTKKLTPLEKNFQFISNFTSIVGKFFGF
;
A
#
# COMPACT_ATOMS: atom_id res chain seq x y z
N MET A 1 15.65 -28.02 6.67
CA MET A 1 15.77 -26.61 7.11
C MET A 1 15.20 -25.58 6.13
N LYS A 2 15.55 -25.58 4.82
CA LYS A 2 15.04 -24.58 3.85
C LYS A 2 13.50 -24.54 3.68
N LEU A 3 12.83 -25.67 3.87
CA LEU A 3 11.35 -25.77 3.82
C LEU A 3 10.68 -25.06 5.00
N ILE A 4 11.20 -25.26 6.23
CA ILE A 4 10.67 -24.68 7.46
C ILE A 4 10.84 -23.15 7.44
N PHE A 5 12.01 -22.67 7.02
CA PHE A 5 12.26 -21.22 6.90
C PHE A 5 11.34 -20.56 5.86
N ALA A 6 11.03 -21.24 4.76
CA ALA A 6 10.09 -20.75 3.76
C ALA A 6 8.63 -20.75 4.27
N ILE A 7 8.26 -21.72 5.11
CA ILE A 7 6.95 -21.76 5.77
C ILE A 7 6.83 -20.62 6.78
N ILE A 8 7.88 -20.35 7.58
CA ILE A 8 7.92 -19.24 8.54
C ILE A 8 7.84 -17.89 7.82
N LEU A 9 8.60 -17.70 6.74
CA LEU A 9 8.58 -16.43 5.97
C LEU A 9 7.25 -16.21 5.23
N TRP A 10 6.58 -17.30 4.81
CA TRP A 10 5.24 -17.24 4.23
C TRP A 10 4.18 -16.91 5.29
N LEU A 11 4.28 -17.52 6.48
CA LEU A 11 3.43 -17.25 7.63
C LEU A 11 3.60 -15.81 8.13
N THR A 12 4.81 -15.27 8.19
CA THR A 12 5.03 -13.87 8.61
C THR A 12 4.48 -12.87 7.60
N ASN A 13 4.64 -13.12 6.29
CA ASN A 13 4.07 -12.24 5.27
C ASN A 13 2.53 -12.31 5.23
N LYS A 14 1.95 -13.49 5.53
CA LYS A 14 0.50 -13.64 5.72
C LYS A 14 0.01 -13.03 7.02
N ALA A 15 0.77 -13.15 8.10
CA ALA A 15 0.49 -12.46 9.36
C ALA A 15 0.48 -10.94 9.16
N VAL A 16 1.40 -10.37 8.37
CA VAL A 16 1.36 -8.94 8.00
C VAL A 16 0.10 -8.60 7.20
N SER A 17 -0.33 -9.46 6.27
CA SER A 17 -1.55 -9.24 5.49
C SER A 17 -2.83 -9.38 6.34
N ILE A 18 -2.83 -10.26 7.34
CA ILE A 18 -3.90 -10.41 8.33
C ILE A 18 -3.86 -9.24 9.30
N ILE A 19 -2.69 -8.77 9.75
CA ILE A 19 -2.54 -7.56 10.56
C ILE A 19 -3.01 -6.36 9.77
N LEU A 20 -2.75 -6.28 8.45
CA LEU A 20 -3.23 -5.20 7.59
C LEU A 20 -4.75 -5.30 7.37
N PHE A 21 -5.30 -6.50 7.21
CA PHE A 21 -6.74 -6.70 7.03
C PHE A 21 -7.51 -6.48 8.32
N VAL A 22 -6.99 -6.99 9.45
CA VAL A 22 -7.44 -6.64 10.80
C VAL A 22 -7.30 -5.14 10.94
N ALA A 23 -6.14 -4.51 10.68
CA ALA A 23 -5.96 -3.07 10.72
C ALA A 23 -6.88 -2.28 9.77
N ILE A 24 -7.37 -2.87 8.67
CA ILE A 24 -8.37 -2.26 7.77
C ILE A 24 -9.79 -2.47 8.30
N LEU A 25 -10.07 -3.60 8.96
CA LEU A 25 -11.34 -3.87 9.64
C LEU A 25 -11.43 -3.03 10.92
N THR A 26 -10.36 -2.95 11.70
CA THR A 26 -10.16 -1.90 12.69
C THR A 26 -10.20 -0.57 11.99
N ALA A 27 -9.54 -0.29 10.85
CA ALA A 27 -9.65 0.99 10.11
C ALA A 27 -11.07 1.38 9.73
N LEU A 28 -11.94 0.41 9.44
CA LEU A 28 -13.36 0.61 9.10
C LEU A 28 -14.21 0.74 10.36
N PHE A 29 -13.86 0.02 11.42
CA PHE A 29 -14.42 0.21 12.78
C PHE A 29 -13.92 1.52 13.43
N THR A 30 -12.76 2.01 12.98
CA THR A 30 -12.02 3.21 13.37
C THR A 30 -12.16 4.30 12.28
N ALA A 31 -12.90 4.08 11.20
CA ALA A 31 -13.42 5.16 10.35
C ALA A 31 -14.64 5.80 11.03
N ASN A 32 -15.14 5.15 12.09
CA ASN A 32 -15.86 5.76 13.20
C ASN A 32 -14.92 6.47 14.21
N THR A 33 -13.61 6.57 13.95
CA THR A 33 -12.62 7.17 14.84
C THR A 33 -11.62 8.08 14.11
N ILE A 34 -11.94 9.36 14.11
CA ILE A 34 -11.01 10.49 14.08
C ILE A 34 -10.17 10.56 15.41
N LEU A 35 -10.23 9.53 16.26
CA LEU A 35 -9.89 9.57 17.70
C LEU A 35 -8.62 8.78 18.08
N GLN A 36 -7.57 8.70 17.24
CA GLN A 36 -6.34 8.03 17.69
C GLN A 36 -5.55 8.78 18.79
N PRO A 37 -5.38 10.13 18.75
CA PRO A 37 -4.84 10.85 19.92
C PRO A 37 -5.83 10.85 21.10
N ILE A 38 -7.10 10.57 20.83
CA ILE A 38 -8.16 10.52 21.82
C ILE A 38 -8.32 9.10 22.40
N GLY A 39 -7.64 8.07 21.88
CA GLY A 39 -7.71 6.71 22.43
C GLY A 39 -6.92 6.53 23.72
N GLN A 40 -5.78 7.22 23.86
CA GLN A 40 -5.04 7.29 25.12
C GLN A 40 -5.71 8.24 26.11
N ASP A 41 -6.20 9.39 25.63
CA ASP A 41 -6.96 10.34 26.44
C ASP A 41 -8.29 9.73 26.93
N LEU A 42 -9.05 9.06 26.07
CA LEU A 42 -10.24 8.31 26.46
C LEU A 42 -9.90 7.16 27.38
N TRP A 43 -8.83 6.39 27.16
CA TRP A 43 -8.53 5.29 28.09
C TRP A 43 -8.15 5.82 29.48
N ASN A 44 -7.45 6.94 29.59
CA ASN A 44 -7.18 7.59 30.89
C ASN A 44 -8.45 8.25 31.50
N GLN A 45 -9.29 8.85 30.66
CA GLN A 45 -10.55 9.50 31.03
C GLN A 45 -11.66 8.50 31.38
N VAL A 46 -11.64 7.30 30.79
CA VAL A 46 -12.64 6.23 30.94
C VAL A 46 -12.17 5.15 31.93
N SER A 47 -10.86 4.92 32.10
CA SER A 47 -10.36 4.05 33.18
C SER A 47 -10.52 4.68 34.57
N GLY A 48 -11.00 5.91 34.65
CA GLY A 48 -11.23 6.63 35.89
C GLY A 48 -9.95 6.95 36.65
N LYS A 49 -8.76 6.70 36.09
CA LYS A 49 -7.49 6.82 36.82
C LYS A 49 -7.22 8.25 37.29
N ASP A 50 -7.45 9.23 36.41
CA ASP A 50 -7.31 10.65 36.75
C ASP A 50 -8.39 11.12 37.73
N ILE A 51 -9.60 10.55 37.62
CA ILE A 51 -10.71 10.82 38.55
C ILE A 51 -10.41 10.22 39.93
N GLN A 52 -9.84 9.02 39.98
CA GLN A 52 -9.47 8.33 41.21
C GLN A 52 -8.30 9.03 41.91
N GLU A 53 -7.31 9.51 41.16
CA GLU A 53 -6.22 10.32 41.72
C GLU A 53 -6.75 11.65 42.27
N ALA A 54 -7.68 12.30 41.57
CA ALA A 54 -8.34 13.51 42.07
C ALA A 54 -9.18 13.25 43.33
N ILE A 55 -9.93 12.16 43.39
CA ILE A 55 -10.70 11.74 44.59
C ILE A 55 -9.75 11.52 45.77
N ASN A 56 -8.62 10.83 45.55
CA ASN A 56 -7.63 10.58 46.60
C ASN A 56 -7.01 11.89 47.13
N ARG A 57 -6.63 12.82 46.24
CA ARG A 57 -6.09 14.13 46.63
C ARG A 57 -7.10 14.96 47.43
N ILE A 58 -8.35 15.07 46.94
CA ILE A 58 -9.42 15.79 47.65
C ILE A 58 -9.71 15.12 49.01
N GLY A 59 -9.66 13.78 49.08
CA GLY A 59 -9.81 13.04 50.33
C GLY A 59 -8.70 13.34 51.34
N GLU A 60 -7.45 13.47 50.89
CA GLU A 60 -6.33 13.89 51.74
C GLU A 60 -6.49 15.34 52.23
N ASP A 61 -6.90 16.27 51.36
CA ASP A 61 -7.13 17.68 51.71
C ASP A 61 -8.27 17.82 52.73
N ILE A 62 -9.37 17.08 52.56
CA ILE A 62 -10.47 17.04 53.54
C ILE A 62 -9.97 16.52 54.87
N LYS A 63 -9.16 15.45 54.88
CA LYS A 63 -8.62 14.87 56.11
C LYS A 63 -7.71 15.85 56.85
N GLN A 64 -6.88 16.61 56.14
CA GLN A 64 -6.03 17.65 56.75
C GLN A 64 -6.87 18.80 57.33
N LEU A 65 -7.90 19.25 56.62
CA LEU A 65 -8.79 20.33 57.08
C LEU A 65 -9.67 19.88 58.25
N GLU A 66 -10.14 18.64 58.27
CA GLU A 66 -10.99 18.10 59.34
C GLU A 66 -10.23 17.92 60.66
N ILE A 67 -8.95 17.50 60.61
CA ILE A 67 -8.07 17.47 61.79
C ILE A 67 -7.92 18.85 62.42
N ASN A 68 -7.87 19.90 61.59
CA ASN A 68 -7.68 21.29 62.03
C ASN A 68 -9.00 22.01 62.39
N THR A 69 -10.15 21.47 61.97
CA THR A 69 -11.47 22.08 62.16
C THR A 69 -12.27 21.26 63.19
N ASN A 70 -11.81 21.29 64.44
CA ASN A 70 -12.46 20.55 65.52
C ASN A 70 -13.79 21.25 65.95
N PRO A 71 -14.94 20.56 66.00
CA PRO A 71 -16.20 21.13 66.45
C PRO A 71 -16.17 21.70 67.87
N GLN A 72 -15.28 21.19 68.75
CA GLN A 72 -15.08 21.76 70.08
C GLN A 72 -14.53 23.19 70.03
N PHE A 73 -13.70 23.50 69.03
CA PHE A 73 -13.08 24.82 68.85
C PHE A 73 -14.12 25.90 68.53
N LYS A 74 -15.11 25.60 67.67
CA LYS A 74 -16.23 26.52 67.37
C LYS A 74 -16.99 26.92 68.63
N SER A 75 -17.36 25.92 69.45
CA SER A 75 -18.08 26.16 70.70
C SER A 75 -17.25 26.98 71.70
N GLY A 76 -15.93 26.84 71.67
CA GLY A 76 -14.98 27.63 72.46
C GLY A 76 -14.93 29.09 72.00
N ILE A 77 -14.79 29.35 70.70
CA ILE A 77 -14.77 30.71 70.14
C ILE A 77 -16.07 31.44 70.45
N SER A 78 -17.24 30.81 70.24
CA SER A 78 -18.52 31.47 70.51
C SER A 78 -18.71 31.84 71.98
N ARG A 79 -18.26 30.98 72.91
CA ARG A 79 -18.29 31.27 74.36
C ARG A 79 -17.34 32.42 74.73
N LEU A 80 -16.12 32.42 74.19
CA LEU A 80 -15.13 33.47 74.42
C LEU A 80 -15.59 34.83 73.87
N ASN A 81 -16.16 34.85 72.66
CA ASN A 81 -16.71 36.08 72.06
C ASN A 81 -17.88 36.62 72.90
N GLN A 82 -18.75 35.74 73.41
CA GLN A 82 -19.82 36.13 74.32
C GLN A 82 -19.30 36.72 75.64
N ASP A 83 -18.27 36.11 76.25
CA ASP A 83 -17.64 36.61 77.49
C ASP A 83 -17.01 38.01 77.27
N ILE A 84 -16.28 38.20 76.16
CA ILE A 84 -15.64 39.48 75.83
C ILE A 84 -16.68 40.57 75.59
N ASN A 85 -17.81 40.25 74.95
CA ASN A 85 -18.90 41.20 74.77
C ASN A 85 -19.48 41.66 76.12
N LEU A 86 -19.69 40.74 77.06
CA LEU A 86 -20.16 41.06 78.40
C LEU A 86 -19.15 41.93 79.17
N ARG A 87 -17.83 41.68 79.02
CA ARG A 87 -16.77 42.50 79.64
C ARG A 87 -16.72 43.91 79.05
N ILE A 88 -16.80 44.04 77.72
CA ILE A 88 -16.88 45.35 77.06
C ILE A 88 -18.13 46.11 77.54
N GLU A 89 -19.26 45.42 77.69
CA GLU A 89 -20.50 46.05 78.14
C GLU A 89 -20.40 46.56 79.59
N ALA A 90 -19.79 45.77 80.47
CA ALA A 90 -19.57 46.11 81.87
C ALA A 90 -18.54 47.23 82.05
N GLU A 91 -17.42 47.17 81.32
CA GLU A 91 -16.28 48.07 81.53
C GLU A 91 -16.33 49.33 80.65
N CYS A 92 -16.87 49.28 79.43
CA CYS A 92 -16.76 50.39 78.48
C CYS A 92 -18.04 51.21 78.28
N THR A 93 -19.22 50.66 78.57
CA THR A 93 -20.52 51.34 78.35
C THR A 93 -21.19 51.88 79.60
N LYS A 94 -20.78 51.43 80.79
CA LYS A 94 -21.39 51.90 82.04
C LYS A 94 -21.02 53.36 82.33
N GLU A 95 -22.00 54.26 82.35
CA GLU A 95 -21.83 55.69 82.62
C GLU A 95 -21.04 55.91 83.91
N ILE A 96 -20.06 56.82 83.86
CA ILE A 96 -19.22 57.16 85.01
C ILE A 96 -20.09 57.98 85.98
N PRO A 97 -20.22 57.59 87.26
CA PRO A 97 -20.87 58.43 88.25
C PRO A 97 -20.16 59.78 88.33
N TRP A 98 -20.92 60.88 88.38
CA TRP A 98 -20.41 62.26 88.25
C TRP A 98 -19.26 62.62 89.22
N TYR A 99 -19.14 61.94 90.37
CA TYR A 99 -18.09 62.17 91.38
C TYR A 99 -16.73 61.55 91.03
N GLU A 100 -16.67 60.55 90.14
CA GLU A 100 -15.40 59.96 89.67
C GLU A 100 -14.85 60.67 88.43
N PHE A 101 -15.64 61.58 87.85
CA PHE A 101 -15.29 62.30 86.63
C PHE A 101 -13.98 63.11 86.77
N TYR A 102 -13.63 63.58 87.98
CA TYR A 102 -12.44 64.40 88.23
C TYR A 102 -11.13 63.60 88.43
N ARG A 103 -11.17 62.25 88.44
CA ARG A 103 -9.98 61.40 88.54
C ARG A 103 -9.44 61.01 87.17
N PHE A 104 -8.43 61.74 86.71
CA PHE A 104 -7.83 61.57 85.38
C PHE A 104 -7.15 60.21 85.18
N ASP A 105 -6.51 59.68 86.24
CA ASP A 105 -5.83 58.38 86.27
C ASP A 105 -6.77 57.20 86.00
N ILE A 106 -7.96 57.20 86.62
CA ILE A 106 -8.98 56.15 86.43
C ILE A 106 -9.53 56.17 85.01
N ARG A 107 -9.73 57.36 84.43
CA ARG A 107 -10.21 57.52 83.06
C ARG A 107 -9.22 56.96 82.04
N LEU A 108 -7.93 57.30 82.20
CA LEU A 108 -6.86 56.84 81.30
C LEU A 108 -6.69 55.31 81.36
N GLN A 109 -6.75 54.72 82.56
CA GLN A 109 -6.68 53.25 82.72
C GLN A 109 -7.89 52.55 82.09
N ARG A 110 -9.08 53.12 82.24
CA ARG A 110 -10.31 52.56 81.67
C ARG A 110 -10.33 52.67 80.15
N GLU A 111 -9.89 53.78 79.58
CA GLU A 111 -9.71 53.95 78.14
C GLU A 111 -8.70 52.94 77.58
N ALA A 112 -7.55 52.77 78.24
CA ALA A 112 -6.54 51.77 77.85
C ALA A 112 -7.06 50.32 77.92
N ASN A 113 -7.79 49.95 78.97
CA ASN A 113 -8.41 48.62 79.10
C ASN A 113 -9.49 48.40 78.04
N CYS A 114 -10.30 49.41 77.75
CA CYS A 114 -11.29 49.34 76.67
C CYS A 114 -10.66 49.21 75.29
N GLU A 115 -9.52 49.86 75.04
CA GLU A 115 -8.76 49.64 73.80
C GLU A 115 -8.21 48.23 73.69
N LEU A 116 -7.69 47.65 74.78
CA LEU A 116 -7.20 46.26 74.81
C LEU A 116 -8.33 45.27 74.54
N LEU A 117 -9.48 45.39 75.22
CA LEU A 117 -10.63 44.52 74.99
C LEU A 117 -11.19 44.64 73.57
N ARG A 118 -11.16 45.84 72.97
CA ARG A 118 -11.54 46.04 71.56
C ARG A 118 -10.56 45.36 70.60
N LYS A 119 -9.25 45.42 70.86
CA LYS A 119 -8.23 44.71 70.07
C LYS A 119 -8.37 43.20 70.19
N GLU A 120 -8.63 42.70 71.40
CA GLU A 120 -8.89 41.29 71.66
C GLU A 120 -10.14 40.82 70.90
N LYS A 121 -11.25 41.56 71.00
CA LYS A 121 -12.47 41.29 70.22
C LYS A 121 -12.21 41.28 68.71
N ALA A 122 -11.42 42.22 68.19
CA ALA A 122 -11.07 42.25 66.77
C ALA A 122 -10.28 40.99 66.35
N ALA A 123 -9.35 40.51 67.18
CA ALA A 123 -8.61 39.27 66.93
C ALA A 123 -9.54 38.04 66.94
N TYR A 124 -10.49 37.96 67.87
CA TYR A 124 -11.47 36.86 67.88
C TYR A 124 -12.42 36.90 66.68
N GLN A 125 -12.84 38.09 66.25
CA GLN A 125 -13.65 38.23 65.04
C GLN A 125 -12.90 37.81 63.78
N GLN A 126 -11.58 38.03 63.72
CA GLN A 126 -10.74 37.50 62.64
C GLN A 126 -10.68 35.97 62.68
N LEU A 127 -10.44 35.38 63.85
CA LEU A 127 -10.44 33.91 64.02
C LEU A 127 -11.79 33.27 63.68
N GLU A 128 -12.90 33.92 64.03
CA GLU A 128 -14.25 33.44 63.69
C GLU A 128 -14.49 33.48 62.18
N LYS A 129 -14.03 34.54 61.49
CA LYS A 129 -14.10 34.61 60.02
C LYS A 129 -13.25 33.53 59.35
N GLU A 130 -12.00 33.35 59.78
CA GLU A 130 -11.13 32.29 59.27
C GLU A 130 -11.75 30.90 59.48
N TYR A 131 -12.38 30.68 60.63
CA TYR A 131 -13.07 29.43 60.91
C TYR A 131 -14.26 29.20 59.97
N ILE A 132 -15.09 30.22 59.73
CA ILE A 132 -16.24 30.14 58.81
C ILE A 132 -15.78 29.90 57.37
N GLU A 133 -14.73 30.57 56.91
CA GLU A 133 -14.13 30.37 55.58
C GLU A 133 -13.63 28.93 55.41
N ARG A 134 -12.94 28.37 56.41
CA ARG A 134 -12.51 26.95 56.38
C ARG A 134 -13.69 25.99 56.36
N GLU A 135 -14.75 26.27 57.13
CA GLU A 135 -15.96 25.44 57.13
C GLU A 135 -16.66 25.45 55.77
N GLN A 136 -16.66 26.60 55.08
CA GLN A 136 -17.14 26.72 53.71
C GLN A 136 -16.25 25.94 52.72
N GLN A 137 -14.93 26.09 52.79
CA GLN A 137 -13.99 25.32 51.95
C GLN A 137 -14.17 23.81 52.12
N LEU A 138 -14.34 23.34 53.35
CA LEU A 138 -14.56 21.91 53.62
C LEU A 138 -15.90 21.42 53.04
N ARG A 139 -16.96 22.23 53.08
CA ARG A 139 -18.23 21.90 52.40
C ARG A 139 -18.08 21.82 50.89
N ASP A 140 -17.37 22.77 50.28
CA ASP A 140 -17.16 22.80 48.83
C ASP A 140 -16.31 21.61 48.37
N LEU A 141 -15.26 21.24 49.11
CA LEU A 141 -14.46 20.06 48.82
C LEU A 141 -15.27 18.76 48.97
N LYS A 142 -16.10 18.63 50.01
CA LYS A 142 -16.99 17.47 50.17
C LYS A 142 -18.01 17.38 49.02
N ALA A 143 -18.54 18.51 48.56
CA ALA A 143 -19.43 18.54 47.40
C ALA A 143 -18.71 18.10 46.10
N GLN A 144 -17.50 18.62 45.85
CA GLN A 144 -16.68 18.22 44.70
C GLN A 144 -16.34 16.73 44.73
N LEU A 145 -16.01 16.18 45.90
CA LEU A 145 -15.72 14.75 46.04
C LEU A 145 -16.92 13.89 45.65
N SER A 146 -18.12 14.24 46.15
CA SER A 146 -19.35 13.51 45.82
C SER A 146 -19.68 13.55 44.31
N GLN A 147 -19.50 14.71 43.67
CA GLN A 147 -19.69 14.85 42.23
C GLN A 147 -18.70 13.98 41.43
N LYS A 148 -17.43 13.94 41.85
CA LYS A 148 -16.41 13.12 41.18
C LYS A 148 -16.65 11.62 41.36
N GLN A 149 -17.13 11.18 42.52
CA GLN A 149 -17.52 9.79 42.76
C GLN A 149 -18.67 9.37 41.85
N PHE A 150 -19.69 10.22 41.68
CA PHE A 150 -20.80 9.94 40.78
C PHE A 150 -20.35 9.83 39.31
N GLN A 151 -19.43 10.70 38.87
CA GLN A 151 -18.84 10.62 37.52
C GLN A 151 -18.07 9.31 37.29
N LEU A 152 -17.35 8.83 38.31
CA LEU A 152 -16.64 7.56 38.24
C LEU A 152 -17.63 6.40 38.06
N GLU A 153 -18.66 6.34 38.91
CA GLU A 153 -19.67 5.28 38.88
C GLU A 153 -20.44 5.24 37.55
N GLU A 154 -20.79 6.41 36.99
CA GLU A 154 -21.41 6.50 35.67
C GLU A 154 -20.50 5.95 34.56
N SER A 155 -19.21 6.27 34.60
CA SER A 155 -18.24 5.80 33.60
C SER A 155 -18.01 4.28 33.66
N GLU A 156 -17.96 3.70 34.87
CA GLU A 156 -17.84 2.25 35.07
C GLU A 156 -19.08 1.52 34.53
N GLN A 157 -20.28 2.05 34.77
CA GLN A 157 -21.52 1.47 34.24
C GLN A 157 -21.58 1.52 32.70
N GLN A 158 -21.09 2.58 32.07
CA GLN A 158 -21.05 2.68 30.61
C GLN A 158 -20.07 1.65 30.00
N LEU A 159 -18.90 1.48 30.61
CA LEU A 159 -17.93 0.46 30.22
C LEU A 159 -18.52 -0.95 30.31
N ASP A 160 -19.15 -1.29 31.44
CA ASP A 160 -19.75 -2.60 31.63
C ASP A 160 -20.85 -2.89 30.60
N ARG A 161 -21.66 -1.89 30.24
CA ARG A 161 -22.66 -2.02 29.15
C ARG A 161 -22.00 -2.28 27.80
N ILE A 162 -20.97 -1.53 27.43
CA ILE A 162 -20.27 -1.72 26.15
C ILE A 162 -19.59 -3.08 26.10
N TRP A 163 -18.94 -3.51 27.19
CA TRP A 163 -18.32 -4.82 27.30
C TRP A 163 -19.34 -5.95 27.18
N LYS A 164 -20.50 -5.83 27.84
CA LYS A 164 -21.59 -6.80 27.71
C LYS A 164 -22.11 -6.87 26.27
N LEU A 165 -22.33 -5.74 25.62
CA LEU A 165 -22.76 -5.70 24.22
C LEU A 165 -21.72 -6.33 23.28
N LEU A 166 -20.42 -6.06 23.48
CA LEU A 166 -19.34 -6.66 22.71
C LEU A 166 -19.26 -8.17 22.91
N ILE A 167 -19.36 -8.65 24.15
CA ILE A 167 -19.31 -10.08 24.48
C ILE A 167 -20.52 -10.80 23.89
N ILE A 168 -21.72 -10.25 24.04
CA ILE A 168 -22.95 -10.84 23.49
C ILE A 168 -22.85 -10.91 21.96
N ASN A 169 -22.48 -9.81 21.31
CA ASN A 169 -22.37 -9.76 19.86
C ASN A 169 -21.25 -10.68 19.34
N PHE A 170 -20.13 -10.79 20.06
CA PHE A 170 -19.07 -11.74 19.74
C PHE A 170 -19.54 -13.19 19.92
N GLN A 171 -20.23 -13.53 21.01
CA GLN A 171 -20.76 -14.88 21.24
C GLN A 171 -21.84 -15.28 20.24
N GLU A 172 -22.66 -14.34 19.76
CA GLU A 172 -23.69 -14.62 18.77
C GLU A 172 -23.09 -14.78 17.36
N ASN A 173 -22.06 -13.99 17.03
CA ASN A 173 -21.50 -13.91 15.69
C ASN A 173 -20.09 -14.50 15.52
N TRP A 174 -19.54 -15.21 16.51
CA TRP A 174 -18.16 -15.72 16.47
C TRP A 174 -17.92 -16.63 15.25
N ILE A 175 -18.93 -17.40 14.82
CA ILE A 175 -18.83 -18.26 13.64
C ILE A 175 -18.61 -17.42 12.39
N TYR A 176 -19.35 -16.32 12.21
CA TYR A 176 -19.20 -15.43 11.05
C TYR A 176 -17.86 -14.71 11.05
N ILE A 177 -17.41 -14.24 12.23
CA ILE A 177 -16.09 -13.60 12.39
C ILE A 177 -14.99 -14.61 12.04
N PHE A 178 -15.06 -15.82 12.59
CA PHE A 178 -14.12 -16.89 12.32
C PHE A 178 -14.10 -17.28 10.84
N CYS A 179 -15.26 -17.46 10.22
CA CYS A 179 -15.41 -17.75 8.80
C CYS A 179 -14.84 -16.63 7.92
N THR A 180 -15.03 -15.36 8.31
CA THR A 180 -14.48 -14.21 7.57
C THR A 180 -12.96 -14.17 7.65
N ILE A 181 -12.39 -14.38 8.84
CA ILE A 181 -10.93 -14.46 9.04
C ILE A 181 -10.36 -15.64 8.23
N LEU A 182 -11.00 -16.81 8.31
CA LEU A 182 -10.62 -17.99 7.55
C LEU A 182 -10.67 -17.70 6.04
N LEU A 183 -11.76 -17.13 5.55
CA LEU A 183 -11.94 -16.79 4.15
C LEU A 183 -10.84 -15.83 3.68
N VAL A 184 -10.50 -14.80 4.45
CA VAL A 184 -9.47 -13.83 4.06
C VAL A 184 -8.07 -14.46 4.05
N LEU A 185 -7.76 -15.29 5.05
CA LEU A 185 -6.49 -15.99 5.15
C LEU A 185 -6.30 -16.97 3.98
N PHE A 186 -7.36 -17.73 3.68
CA PHE A 186 -7.35 -18.79 2.68
C PHE A 186 -7.79 -18.34 1.28
N ALA A 187 -8.35 -17.14 1.08
CA ALA A 187 -8.82 -16.67 -0.22
C ALA A 187 -7.71 -16.72 -1.27
N SER A 188 -6.52 -16.20 -0.94
CA SER A 188 -5.37 -16.18 -1.83
C SER A 188 -4.84 -17.57 -2.18
N PRO A 189 -4.56 -18.49 -1.23
CA PRO A 189 -4.13 -19.84 -1.58
C PRO A 189 -5.21 -20.65 -2.30
N LEU A 190 -6.49 -20.52 -1.91
CA LEU A 190 -7.61 -21.18 -2.59
C LEU A 190 -7.76 -20.66 -4.02
N TRP A 191 -7.61 -19.35 -4.24
CA TRP A 191 -7.64 -18.77 -5.59
C TRP A 191 -6.52 -19.32 -6.47
N LYS A 192 -5.29 -19.42 -5.96
CA LYS A 192 -4.17 -20.03 -6.71
C LYS A 192 -4.41 -21.50 -7.00
N ALA A 193 -4.93 -22.26 -6.03
CA ALA A 193 -5.29 -23.65 -6.23
C ALA A 193 -6.38 -23.78 -7.31
N TRP A 194 -7.43 -22.95 -7.26
CA TRP A 194 -8.49 -22.90 -8.26
C TRP A 194 -7.95 -22.57 -9.66
N CYS A 195 -7.08 -21.57 -9.80
CA CYS A 195 -6.46 -21.24 -11.08
C CYS A 195 -5.60 -22.39 -11.63
N PHE A 196 -4.85 -23.08 -10.76
CA PHE A 196 -3.94 -24.15 -11.18
C PHE A 196 -4.66 -25.45 -11.52
N PHE A 197 -5.58 -25.91 -10.66
CA PHE A 197 -6.30 -27.18 -10.85
C PHE A 197 -7.56 -27.04 -11.69
N GLY A 198 -8.16 -25.85 -11.72
CA GLY A 198 -9.32 -25.55 -12.56
C GLY A 198 -8.90 -24.95 -13.89
N ILE A 199 -8.63 -23.64 -13.90
CA ILE A 199 -8.47 -22.84 -15.13
C ILE A 199 -7.35 -23.39 -16.04
N ALA A 200 -6.16 -23.65 -15.49
CA ALA A 200 -5.03 -24.12 -16.28
C ALA A 200 -5.23 -25.56 -16.79
N HIS A 201 -5.92 -26.42 -16.01
CA HIS A 201 -6.30 -27.76 -16.47
C HIS A 201 -7.29 -27.72 -17.64
N PHE A 202 -8.25 -26.78 -17.59
CA PHE A 202 -9.16 -26.57 -18.73
C PHE A 202 -8.41 -26.06 -19.97
N ALA A 203 -7.36 -25.25 -19.80
CA ALA A 203 -6.57 -24.70 -20.91
C ALA A 203 -6.00 -25.78 -21.83
N GLU A 204 -5.54 -26.89 -21.26
CA GLU A 204 -4.89 -27.98 -22.00
C GLU A 204 -5.83 -28.73 -22.96
N ARG A 205 -7.15 -28.60 -22.76
CA ARG A 205 -8.17 -29.30 -23.56
C ARG A 205 -8.59 -28.55 -24.81
N PHE A 206 -8.27 -27.26 -24.91
CA PHE A 206 -8.68 -26.45 -26.05
C PHE A 206 -7.75 -26.68 -27.26
N ALA A 207 -8.34 -26.56 -28.46
CA ALA A 207 -7.60 -26.71 -29.70
C ALA A 207 -6.58 -25.58 -29.89
N PRO A 208 -5.37 -25.87 -30.39
CA PRO A 208 -4.39 -24.84 -30.69
C PRO A 208 -4.89 -23.80 -31.68
N ILE A 209 -4.50 -22.55 -31.47
CA ILE A 209 -4.71 -21.44 -32.40
C ILE A 209 -3.82 -21.64 -33.63
N GLN A 210 -4.43 -21.64 -34.81
CA GLN A 210 -3.73 -21.60 -36.08
C GLN A 210 -3.88 -20.22 -36.73
N LEU A 211 -2.75 -19.57 -37.03
CA LEU A 211 -2.71 -18.20 -37.54
C LEU A 211 -2.54 -18.14 -39.06
N THR A 212 -1.85 -19.10 -39.63
CA THR A 212 -1.69 -19.29 -41.08
C THR A 212 -1.77 -20.78 -41.40
N ASP A 213 -1.97 -21.11 -42.66
CA ASP A 213 -1.94 -22.49 -43.15
C ASP A 213 -0.58 -23.13 -42.82
N PRO A 214 -0.54 -24.29 -42.14
CA PRO A 214 0.69 -25.01 -41.82
C PRO A 214 1.55 -25.37 -43.05
N VAL A 215 0.94 -25.48 -44.23
CA VAL A 215 1.59 -25.93 -45.48
C VAL A 215 2.14 -24.75 -46.30
N ALA A 216 1.92 -23.51 -45.88
CA ALA A 216 2.36 -22.34 -46.64
C ALA A 216 3.89 -22.32 -46.87
N ASP A 217 4.27 -22.13 -48.13
CA ASP A 217 5.66 -22.05 -48.58
C ASP A 217 6.36 -20.81 -48.04
N GLY A 218 7.67 -20.91 -47.85
CA GLY A 218 8.53 -19.81 -47.41
C GLY A 218 9.60 -20.25 -46.42
N ASN A 219 10.74 -19.56 -46.47
CA ASN A 219 11.92 -19.88 -45.68
C ASN A 219 12.24 -18.75 -44.68
N ILE A 220 12.70 -19.15 -43.49
CA ILE A 220 13.24 -18.25 -42.47
C ILE A 220 14.72 -18.61 -42.29
N PHE A 221 15.58 -17.60 -42.42
CA PHE A 221 16.99 -17.71 -42.06
C PHE A 221 17.27 -16.82 -40.87
N TYR A 222 18.14 -17.27 -39.97
CA TYR A 222 18.52 -16.50 -38.80
C TYR A 222 20.03 -16.57 -38.62
N LYS A 223 20.62 -15.47 -38.14
CA LYS A 223 22.01 -15.42 -37.72
C LYS A 223 22.11 -15.60 -36.22
N ASN A 224 23.32 -15.87 -35.74
CA ASN A 224 23.59 -15.89 -34.31
C ASN A 224 23.45 -14.49 -33.71
N ALA A 225 23.12 -14.43 -32.42
CA ALA A 225 22.97 -13.16 -31.71
C ALA A 225 24.35 -12.54 -31.43
N GLU A 226 24.53 -11.28 -31.83
CA GLU A 226 25.78 -10.53 -31.71
C GLU A 226 25.58 -9.24 -30.92
N LYS A 227 26.66 -8.71 -30.32
CA LYS A 227 26.62 -7.42 -29.61
C LYS A 227 26.58 -6.23 -30.54
N THR A 228 27.16 -6.36 -31.72
CA THR A 228 27.27 -5.27 -32.67
C THR A 228 27.09 -5.84 -34.06
N VAL A 229 26.10 -5.33 -34.80
CA VAL A 229 25.78 -5.84 -36.14
C VAL A 229 26.00 -4.73 -37.15
N SER A 230 26.89 -4.96 -38.11
CA SER A 230 27.10 -4.07 -39.25
C SER A 230 26.15 -4.45 -40.40
N ILE A 231 25.27 -3.54 -40.78
CA ILE A 231 24.33 -3.72 -41.88
C ILE A 231 24.77 -2.85 -43.06
N ARG A 232 24.83 -3.45 -44.25
CA ARG A 232 24.94 -2.69 -45.50
C ARG A 232 23.56 -2.26 -45.96
N VAL A 233 23.41 -0.97 -46.23
CA VAL A 233 22.18 -0.34 -46.71
C VAL A 233 22.28 -0.18 -48.21
N ASP A 234 21.32 -0.78 -48.92
CA ASP A 234 21.20 -0.71 -50.37
C ASP A 234 20.13 0.30 -50.79
N LEU A 235 20.17 0.74 -52.05
CA LEU A 235 19.18 1.69 -52.59
C LEU A 235 17.76 1.11 -52.59
N PHE A 236 17.61 -0.17 -52.91
CA PHE A 236 16.32 -0.83 -53.07
C PHE A 236 15.72 -1.32 -51.73
N ASN A 237 16.55 -1.47 -50.70
CA ASN A 237 16.15 -1.98 -49.40
C ASN A 237 16.48 -0.95 -48.32
N PRO A 238 15.67 0.10 -48.18
CA PRO A 238 15.86 1.09 -47.13
C PRO A 238 15.85 0.41 -45.76
N LEU A 239 16.68 0.90 -44.85
CA LEU A 239 16.79 0.38 -43.49
C LEU A 239 16.05 1.32 -42.55
N TYR A 240 15.02 0.79 -41.89
CA TYR A 240 14.26 1.46 -40.85
C TYR A 240 14.76 0.98 -39.49
N MET A 241 15.20 1.87 -38.60
CA MET A 241 15.66 1.47 -37.28
C MET A 241 15.34 2.48 -36.18
N ARG A 242 15.31 2.04 -34.93
CA ARG A 242 15.22 2.96 -33.79
C ARG A 242 16.53 3.74 -33.63
N MET A 243 16.40 5.04 -33.37
CA MET A 243 17.56 5.94 -33.21
C MET A 243 18.46 5.55 -32.02
N ASP A 244 17.87 4.99 -30.96
CA ASP A 244 18.58 4.63 -29.72
C ASP A 244 19.50 3.42 -29.86
N SER A 245 19.34 2.63 -30.92
CA SER A 245 20.08 1.40 -31.16
C SER A 245 21.19 1.58 -32.21
N MET A 246 21.32 2.80 -32.77
CA MET A 246 22.36 3.15 -33.73
C MET A 246 23.60 3.66 -33.01
N ASN A 247 24.76 3.10 -33.33
CA ASN A 247 26.04 3.54 -32.78
C ASN A 247 26.88 4.33 -33.79
N GLN A 248 27.01 3.81 -35.01
CA GLN A 248 27.81 4.43 -36.08
C GLN A 248 27.13 4.26 -37.45
N TYR A 249 27.32 5.23 -38.35
CA TYR A 249 26.83 5.17 -39.72
C TYR A 249 27.78 5.90 -40.68
N ASP A 250 27.79 5.48 -41.94
CA ASP A 250 28.55 6.14 -43.00
C ASP A 250 27.87 7.45 -43.44
N ARG A 251 28.68 8.52 -43.63
CA ARG A 251 28.19 9.86 -44.02
C ARG A 251 27.49 9.91 -45.38
N ASN A 252 27.69 8.88 -46.20
CA ASN A 252 27.15 8.76 -47.56
C ASN A 252 25.64 8.43 -47.53
N LEU A 253 25.13 8.04 -46.36
CA LEU A 253 23.72 7.72 -46.15
C LEU A 253 22.90 8.98 -45.86
N THR A 254 21.74 9.08 -46.50
CA THR A 254 20.74 10.08 -46.16
C THR A 254 19.85 9.59 -45.02
N LYS A 255 19.71 10.45 -44.01
CA LYS A 255 18.89 10.19 -42.84
C LYS A 255 17.55 10.91 -42.97
N ARG A 256 16.46 10.18 -42.74
CA ARG A 256 15.13 10.77 -42.60
C ARG A 256 14.45 10.22 -41.36
N THR A 257 13.92 11.10 -40.52
CA THR A 257 13.07 10.67 -39.40
C THR A 257 11.68 10.38 -39.91
N ARG A 258 11.18 9.17 -39.64
CA ARG A 258 9.78 8.78 -39.83
C ARG A 258 9.14 8.61 -38.46
N LEU A 259 8.13 9.41 -38.17
CA LEU A 259 7.40 9.33 -36.91
C LEU A 259 6.74 7.96 -36.72
N PHE A 260 6.19 7.40 -37.79
CA PHE A 260 5.62 6.06 -37.84
C PHE A 260 6.20 5.28 -39.01
N TRP A 261 6.37 3.98 -38.86
CA TRP A 261 6.81 3.12 -39.96
C TRP A 261 5.87 3.21 -41.18
N ARG A 262 4.55 3.08 -40.93
CA ARG A 262 3.49 3.33 -41.93
C ARG A 262 2.38 4.17 -41.32
N TRP A 263 1.99 5.22 -42.04
CA TRP A 263 0.88 6.09 -41.68
C TRP A 263 -0.49 5.40 -41.72
N SER A 264 -0.61 4.27 -42.43
CA SER A 264 -1.83 3.45 -42.42
C SER A 264 -2.08 2.72 -41.10
N ALA A 265 -1.10 2.69 -40.19
CA ALA A 265 -1.19 2.00 -38.91
C ALA A 265 -0.51 2.78 -37.77
N PRO A 266 -0.95 4.01 -37.44
CA PRO A 266 -0.24 4.89 -36.51
C PRO A 266 -0.31 4.38 -35.07
N PHE A 267 -1.48 3.93 -34.60
CA PHE A 267 -1.63 3.34 -33.26
C PHE A 267 -0.85 2.04 -33.09
N ILE A 268 -0.76 1.24 -34.16
CA ILE A 268 0.03 0.02 -34.15
C ILE A 268 1.50 0.37 -34.06
N SER A 269 1.97 1.31 -34.87
CA SER A 269 3.36 1.80 -34.87
C SER A 269 3.73 2.42 -33.51
N TYR A 270 2.84 3.20 -32.91
CA TYR A 270 3.05 3.80 -31.59
C TYR A 270 3.33 2.77 -30.53
N ALA A 271 2.37 1.89 -30.27
CA ALA A 271 2.54 1.05 -29.11
C ALA A 271 3.35 -0.21 -29.40
N SER A 272 3.65 -0.51 -30.67
CA SER A 272 4.73 -1.45 -31.04
C SER A 272 6.13 -0.91 -30.74
N GLY A 273 6.25 0.37 -30.35
CA GLY A 273 7.53 1.05 -30.24
C GLY A 273 8.22 1.22 -31.60
N LEU A 274 7.49 1.08 -32.71
CA LEU A 274 7.94 1.42 -34.07
C LEU A 274 7.63 2.90 -34.38
N VAL A 275 7.87 3.75 -33.39
CA VAL A 275 7.80 5.20 -33.48
C VAL A 275 9.20 5.78 -33.50
N GLU A 276 9.31 6.96 -34.12
CA GLU A 276 10.57 7.70 -34.21
C GLU A 276 11.68 6.86 -34.90
N LEU A 277 11.27 6.12 -35.93
CA LEU A 277 12.21 5.35 -36.73
C LEU A 277 13.04 6.30 -37.59
N THR A 278 14.31 5.95 -37.73
CA THR A 278 15.23 6.56 -38.66
C THR A 278 15.32 5.69 -39.91
N GLU A 279 14.95 6.27 -41.05
CA GLU A 279 15.13 5.71 -42.38
C GLU A 279 16.53 6.08 -42.88
N PHE A 280 17.30 5.06 -43.26
CA PHE A 280 18.57 5.17 -43.95
C PHE A 280 18.40 4.73 -45.39
N THR A 281 18.75 5.62 -46.32
CA THR A 281 18.79 5.35 -47.75
C THR A 281 20.13 5.82 -48.31
N THR A 282 20.64 5.15 -49.35
CA THR A 282 21.76 5.67 -50.14
C THR A 282 21.21 6.48 -51.32
N LYS A 283 21.93 7.51 -51.78
CA LYS A 283 21.63 8.25 -53.01
C LYS A 283 22.26 7.63 -54.25
N SER A 284 23.26 6.76 -54.06
CA SER A 284 24.04 6.17 -55.14
C SER A 284 23.76 4.68 -55.25
N THR A 285 23.63 4.17 -56.47
CA THR A 285 23.53 2.74 -56.77
C THR A 285 24.87 2.01 -56.62
N VAL A 286 25.99 2.74 -56.62
CA VAL A 286 27.36 2.18 -56.68
C VAL A 286 28.04 2.16 -55.31
N GLU A 287 27.71 3.11 -54.43
CA GLU A 287 28.24 3.18 -53.07
C GLU A 287 27.13 2.86 -52.06
N GLY A 288 27.19 1.64 -51.52
CA GLY A 288 26.43 1.28 -50.31
C GLY A 288 27.00 1.98 -49.08
N GLY A 289 26.19 2.14 -48.04
CA GLY A 289 26.66 2.64 -46.74
C GLY A 289 26.45 1.60 -45.65
N THR A 290 27.32 1.61 -44.65
CA THR A 290 27.25 0.71 -43.50
C THR A 290 26.63 1.45 -42.30
N VAL A 291 25.72 0.77 -41.60
CA VAL A 291 25.20 1.20 -40.31
C VAL A 291 25.52 0.13 -39.28
N VAL A 292 26.10 0.53 -38.15
CA VAL A 292 26.48 -0.33 -37.05
C VAL A 292 25.47 -0.17 -35.92
N LEU A 293 24.80 -1.26 -35.57
CA LEU A 293 23.87 -1.30 -34.45
C LEU A 293 24.54 -1.78 -33.18
N SER A 294 24.06 -1.26 -32.06
CA SER A 294 24.41 -1.73 -30.73
C SER A 294 23.16 -1.74 -29.86
N PRO A 295 23.00 -2.73 -28.98
CA PRO A 295 21.83 -2.86 -28.13
C PRO A 295 21.76 -1.68 -27.17
N LYS A 296 20.53 -1.31 -26.78
CA LYS A 296 20.28 -0.23 -25.83
C LYS A 296 20.82 -0.56 -24.44
N LYS A 297 20.76 -1.83 -24.05
CA LYS A 297 21.23 -2.31 -22.75
C LYS A 297 22.45 -3.20 -22.93
N ALA A 298 23.41 -3.07 -22.01
CA ALA A 298 24.62 -3.87 -22.00
C ALA A 298 24.37 -5.39 -21.92
N SER A 299 23.23 -5.83 -21.35
CA SER A 299 22.84 -7.24 -21.29
C SER A 299 22.26 -7.80 -22.59
N ASP A 300 21.84 -6.93 -23.51
CA ASP A 300 21.02 -7.32 -24.64
C ASP A 300 21.90 -7.64 -25.87
N TYR A 301 21.34 -8.40 -26.81
CA TYR A 301 22.02 -8.84 -28.04
C TYR A 301 21.08 -8.66 -29.22
N ILE A 302 21.65 -8.46 -30.40
CA ILE A 302 20.92 -8.25 -31.64
C ILE A 302 21.03 -9.49 -32.52
N THR A 303 19.92 -9.92 -33.12
CA THR A 303 19.90 -11.02 -34.09
C THR A 303 19.23 -10.58 -35.40
N GLU A 304 19.76 -11.03 -36.53
CA GLU A 304 19.16 -10.84 -37.85
C GLU A 304 18.27 -12.05 -38.17
N VAL A 305 17.01 -11.79 -38.53
CA VAL A 305 16.04 -12.76 -39.04
C VAL A 305 15.64 -12.35 -40.44
N GLN A 306 16.00 -13.16 -41.43
CA GLN A 306 15.65 -12.96 -42.82
C GLN A 306 14.45 -13.81 -43.21
N LEU A 307 13.44 -13.16 -43.78
CA LEU A 307 12.25 -13.78 -44.33
C LEU A 307 12.37 -13.82 -45.85
N GLN A 308 12.10 -14.97 -46.47
CA GLN A 308 12.05 -15.13 -47.92
C GLN A 308 10.67 -15.67 -48.31
N GLN A 309 9.86 -14.80 -48.92
CA GLN A 309 8.46 -15.09 -49.31
C GLN A 309 7.68 -15.79 -48.19
N HIS A 310 7.91 -15.38 -46.94
CA HIS A 310 7.42 -16.13 -45.79
C HIS A 310 5.98 -15.72 -45.43
N PRO A 311 5.07 -16.66 -45.10
CA PRO A 311 3.66 -16.39 -44.75
C PRO A 311 3.51 -15.52 -43.51
N GLY A 312 4.51 -15.62 -42.63
CA GLY A 312 4.80 -14.58 -41.65
C GLY A 312 5.31 -15.13 -40.33
N ILE A 313 5.98 -14.27 -39.57
CA ILE A 313 6.42 -14.53 -38.21
C ILE A 313 5.58 -13.68 -37.26
N VAL A 314 5.06 -14.31 -36.22
CA VAL A 314 4.33 -13.64 -35.15
C VAL A 314 5.36 -13.15 -34.16
N MET A 315 5.33 -11.87 -33.83
CA MET A 315 6.22 -11.38 -32.78
C MET A 315 5.69 -10.20 -32.01
N ARG A 316 6.25 -10.06 -30.81
CA ARG A 316 6.09 -8.87 -29.99
C ARG A 316 6.93 -7.74 -30.57
N PRO A 317 6.33 -6.62 -31.00
CA PRO A 317 7.09 -5.60 -31.71
C PRO A 317 8.11 -4.85 -30.84
N ALA A 318 7.96 -4.90 -29.51
CA ALA A 318 8.92 -4.31 -28.58
C ALA A 318 10.36 -4.80 -28.81
N PHE A 319 10.53 -6.04 -29.29
CA PHE A 319 11.82 -6.66 -29.59
C PHE A 319 12.38 -6.27 -30.96
N ILE A 320 11.65 -5.55 -31.80
CA ILE A 320 12.13 -5.13 -33.13
C ILE A 320 12.91 -3.84 -32.99
N THR A 321 14.15 -3.86 -33.45
CA THR A 321 15.07 -2.72 -33.47
C THR A 321 15.19 -2.12 -34.86
N GLY A 322 15.06 -2.95 -35.91
CA GLY A 322 15.05 -2.46 -37.28
C GLY A 322 14.44 -3.44 -38.29
N ILE A 323 14.12 -2.92 -39.46
CA ILE A 323 13.47 -3.62 -40.58
C ILE A 323 14.14 -3.15 -41.89
N SER A 324 14.41 -4.08 -42.80
CA SER A 324 14.92 -3.78 -44.15
C SER A 324 14.22 -4.65 -45.21
N GLY A 325 13.96 -4.09 -46.38
CA GLY A 325 13.28 -4.76 -47.49
C GLY A 325 11.75 -4.66 -47.46
N ASP A 326 11.08 -5.48 -48.28
CA ASP A 326 9.62 -5.49 -48.42
C ASP A 326 8.95 -6.40 -47.39
N ILE A 327 9.07 -5.99 -46.13
CA ILE A 327 8.33 -6.59 -45.02
C ILE A 327 6.99 -5.88 -44.87
N GLN A 328 5.91 -6.67 -44.89
CA GLN A 328 4.57 -6.21 -44.64
C GLN A 328 4.09 -6.68 -43.26
N LEU A 329 3.03 -6.02 -42.78
CA LEU A 329 2.48 -6.23 -41.45
C LEU A 329 1.00 -6.51 -41.54
N LYS A 330 0.59 -7.63 -40.98
CA LYS A 330 -0.80 -8.02 -40.81
C LYS A 330 -1.10 -8.18 -39.33
N THR A 331 -2.31 -7.83 -38.94
CA THR A 331 -2.79 -8.06 -37.57
C THR A 331 -3.96 -9.03 -37.62
N ARG A 332 -3.99 -9.99 -36.69
CA ARG A 332 -5.09 -10.95 -36.54
C ARG A 332 -5.63 -10.90 -35.11
N TRP A 333 -6.94 -10.70 -34.99
CA TRP A 333 -7.66 -10.70 -33.72
C TRP A 333 -8.24 -12.08 -33.46
N ILE A 334 -7.99 -12.63 -32.28
CA ILE A 334 -8.43 -13.97 -31.90
C ILE A 334 -8.95 -13.97 -30.47
N TRP A 335 -10.18 -14.45 -30.32
CA TRP A 335 -10.92 -14.52 -29.07
C TRP A 335 -11.02 -15.98 -28.58
N SER A 336 -9.88 -16.65 -28.50
CA SER A 336 -9.80 -18.03 -28.01
C SER A 336 -9.60 -18.05 -26.49
N PHE A 337 -9.86 -19.20 -25.85
CA PHE A 337 -9.55 -19.38 -24.43
C PHE A 337 -8.06 -19.15 -24.14
N HIS A 338 -7.17 -19.63 -25.01
CA HIS A 338 -5.74 -19.36 -24.93
C HIS A 338 -5.42 -17.86 -24.95
N SER A 339 -6.08 -17.09 -25.83
CA SER A 339 -5.92 -15.63 -25.90
C SER A 339 -6.35 -14.94 -24.60
N TRP A 340 -7.46 -15.40 -23.98
CA TRP A 340 -7.92 -14.88 -22.69
C TRP A 340 -6.94 -15.19 -21.56
N LEU A 341 -6.36 -16.39 -21.54
CA LEU A 341 -5.41 -16.80 -20.52
C LEU A 341 -4.10 -16.01 -20.57
N THR A 342 -3.58 -15.76 -21.77
CA THR A 342 -2.35 -14.98 -21.93
C THR A 342 -2.58 -13.47 -21.94
N GLY A 343 -3.84 -13.05 -22.16
CA GLY A 343 -4.22 -11.67 -22.43
C GLY A 343 -3.86 -11.20 -23.84
N GLN A 344 -3.38 -12.10 -24.71
CA GLN A 344 -2.93 -11.78 -26.07
C GLN A 344 -4.06 -12.06 -27.07
N HIS A 345 -4.92 -11.07 -27.26
CA HIS A 345 -6.01 -11.14 -28.26
C HIS A 345 -5.56 -10.74 -29.66
N ARG A 346 -4.43 -10.04 -29.76
CA ARG A 346 -3.94 -9.47 -31.00
C ARG A 346 -2.58 -10.05 -31.36
N TYR A 347 -2.52 -10.68 -32.53
CA TYR A 347 -1.31 -11.26 -33.09
C TYR A 347 -0.81 -10.37 -34.23
N ILE A 348 0.44 -9.94 -34.12
CA ILE A 348 1.10 -9.08 -35.10
C ILE A 348 2.04 -9.96 -35.92
N ILE A 349 1.79 -10.02 -37.22
CA ILE A 349 2.42 -10.95 -38.15
C ILE A 349 3.21 -10.14 -39.18
N PHE A 350 4.51 -10.38 -39.24
CA PHE A 350 5.42 -9.81 -40.24
C PHE A 350 5.63 -10.82 -41.37
N TYR A 351 5.28 -10.46 -42.60
CA TYR A 351 5.32 -11.35 -43.76
C TYR A 351 5.99 -10.68 -44.96
N GLY A 352 6.36 -11.47 -45.98
CA GLY A 352 7.05 -10.97 -47.18
C GLY A 352 8.52 -11.34 -47.23
N THR A 353 9.32 -10.49 -47.89
CA THR A 353 10.75 -10.74 -48.14
C THR A 353 11.60 -9.58 -47.65
N GLY A 354 12.47 -9.85 -46.68
CA GLY A 354 13.29 -8.83 -46.05
C GLY A 354 13.97 -9.32 -44.78
N LYS A 355 14.48 -8.38 -43.99
CA LYS A 355 15.26 -8.64 -42.77
C LYS A 355 14.66 -7.89 -41.59
N LEU A 356 14.56 -8.59 -40.47
CA LEU A 356 14.15 -8.09 -39.17
C LEU A 356 15.35 -8.17 -38.23
N TYR A 357 15.64 -7.07 -37.54
CA TYR A 357 16.70 -6.98 -36.54
C TYR A 357 16.07 -6.90 -35.17
N LEU A 358 16.38 -7.89 -34.32
CA LEU A 358 15.70 -8.07 -33.05
C LEU A 358 16.67 -7.93 -31.90
N GLU A 359 16.26 -7.26 -30.83
CA GLU A 359 17.02 -7.10 -29.60
C GLU A 359 16.38 -7.88 -28.47
N GLY A 360 17.18 -8.65 -27.72
CA GLY A 360 16.69 -9.51 -26.63
C GLY A 360 17.69 -9.68 -25.50
N ASN A 361 17.20 -9.97 -24.29
CA ASN A 361 18.02 -9.99 -23.09
C ASN A 361 18.83 -11.29 -22.95
N GLY A 362 20.16 -11.18 -22.79
CA GLY A 362 21.07 -12.30 -22.61
C GLY A 362 21.29 -13.16 -23.85
N GLY A 363 20.74 -12.77 -25.01
CA GLY A 363 20.83 -13.52 -26.27
C GLY A 363 19.45 -13.88 -26.82
N ILE A 364 19.39 -14.12 -28.13
CA ILE A 364 18.20 -14.63 -28.83
C ILE A 364 18.57 -15.97 -29.47
N TYR A 365 17.73 -16.97 -29.25
CA TYR A 365 17.87 -18.30 -29.82
C TYR A 365 16.66 -18.63 -30.68
N ALA A 366 16.93 -18.95 -31.94
CA ALA A 366 15.97 -19.59 -32.82
C ALA A 366 16.04 -21.10 -32.61
N MET A 367 14.90 -21.72 -32.32
CA MET A 367 14.82 -23.17 -32.08
C MET A 367 13.71 -23.76 -32.93
N GLU A 368 13.97 -24.94 -33.49
CA GLU A 368 12.94 -25.72 -34.18
C GLU A 368 12.00 -26.37 -33.18
N VAL A 369 10.71 -26.41 -33.53
CA VAL A 369 9.70 -27.09 -32.71
C VAL A 369 9.89 -28.61 -32.83
N SER A 370 9.87 -29.30 -31.70
CA SER A 370 9.96 -30.75 -31.65
C SER A 370 8.68 -31.39 -32.20
N PRO A 371 8.75 -32.57 -32.87
CA PRO A 371 7.57 -33.31 -33.30
C PRO A 371 6.56 -33.59 -32.18
N ALA A 372 7.03 -33.69 -30.92
CA ALA A 372 6.23 -34.00 -29.74
C ALA A 372 5.63 -32.77 -29.03
N LYS A 373 5.68 -31.58 -29.68
CA LYS A 373 5.38 -30.25 -29.13
C LYS A 373 6.49 -29.70 -28.23
N THR A 374 6.63 -28.38 -28.20
CA THR A 374 7.63 -27.68 -27.37
C THR A 374 6.95 -26.67 -26.47
N SER A 375 7.22 -26.74 -25.17
CA SER A 375 6.74 -25.77 -24.17
C SER A 375 7.82 -24.75 -23.84
N VAL A 376 7.43 -23.48 -23.73
CA VAL A 376 8.32 -22.34 -23.49
C VAL A 376 7.65 -21.40 -22.51
N GLU A 377 8.40 -20.92 -21.51
CA GLU A 377 7.88 -19.94 -20.57
C GLU A 377 7.44 -18.66 -21.27
N SER A 378 6.28 -18.13 -20.87
CA SER A 378 5.64 -16.98 -21.51
C SER A 378 6.52 -15.74 -21.62
N HIS A 379 7.39 -15.50 -20.63
CA HIS A 379 8.28 -14.35 -20.61
C HIS A 379 9.50 -14.49 -21.52
N LEU A 380 9.84 -15.71 -21.94
CA LEU A 380 11.00 -15.99 -22.79
C LEU A 380 10.65 -15.97 -24.29
N LEU A 381 9.39 -16.21 -24.67
CA LEU A 381 8.97 -16.30 -26.07
C LEU A 381 8.93 -14.92 -26.74
N ILE A 382 9.83 -14.62 -27.66
CA ILE A 382 9.85 -13.35 -28.43
C ILE A 382 8.81 -13.39 -29.55
N GLY A 383 8.82 -14.50 -30.29
CA GLY A 383 7.99 -14.70 -31.46
C GLY A 383 8.05 -16.14 -31.96
N PHE A 384 7.19 -16.48 -32.89
CA PHE A 384 7.09 -17.83 -33.46
C PHE A 384 6.57 -17.76 -34.90
N ASP A 385 6.91 -18.76 -35.70
CA ASP A 385 6.40 -18.90 -37.06
C ASP A 385 4.86 -19.00 -37.05
N SER A 386 4.19 -18.22 -37.91
CA SER A 386 2.72 -18.17 -37.97
C SER A 386 2.07 -19.49 -38.41
N ARG A 387 2.84 -20.43 -38.98
CA ARG A 387 2.41 -21.79 -39.33
C ARG A 387 2.27 -22.71 -38.12
N LEU A 388 2.88 -22.36 -36.99
CA LEU A 388 2.82 -23.17 -35.77
C LEU A 388 1.46 -23.06 -35.10
N GLY A 389 0.97 -24.20 -34.61
CA GLY A 389 -0.18 -24.27 -33.72
C GLY A 389 0.20 -23.78 -32.32
N TYR A 390 -0.35 -22.64 -31.93
CA TYR A 390 -0.10 -22.01 -30.64
C TYR A 390 -1.16 -22.40 -29.60
N SER A 391 -0.73 -22.86 -28.44
CA SER A 391 -1.60 -23.22 -27.33
C SER A 391 -0.94 -22.85 -26.01
N THR A 392 -1.67 -23.00 -24.90
CA THR A 392 -1.14 -22.79 -23.56
C THR A 392 -1.27 -24.07 -22.75
N ILE A 393 -0.23 -24.43 -22.02
CA ILE A 393 -0.22 -25.59 -21.11
C ILE A 393 0.01 -25.12 -19.68
N ARG A 394 -0.48 -25.87 -18.69
CA ARG A 394 -0.19 -25.60 -17.28
C ARG A 394 1.30 -25.81 -17.02
N THR A 395 1.89 -24.99 -16.16
CA THR A 395 3.25 -25.26 -15.70
C THR A 395 3.31 -26.57 -14.90
N GLU A 396 4.43 -27.28 -14.95
CA GLU A 396 4.50 -28.68 -14.49
C GLU A 396 4.10 -28.86 -13.02
N THR A 397 4.58 -27.97 -12.14
CA THR A 397 4.46 -28.14 -10.68
C THR A 397 3.74 -26.99 -9.99
N PHE A 398 2.84 -27.33 -9.06
CA PHE A 398 2.03 -26.36 -8.32
C PHE A 398 2.87 -25.48 -7.39
N TRP A 399 3.86 -26.07 -6.70
CA TRP A 399 4.55 -25.39 -5.61
C TRP A 399 5.43 -24.21 -6.05
N PRO A 400 6.17 -24.29 -7.17
CA PRO A 400 6.84 -23.12 -7.73
C PRO A 400 5.86 -22.02 -8.15
N TYR A 401 4.72 -22.37 -8.74
CA TYR A 401 3.67 -21.41 -9.09
C TYR A 401 3.07 -20.74 -7.83
N PHE A 402 2.73 -21.53 -6.81
CA PHE A 402 2.19 -21.04 -5.55
C PHE A 402 3.12 -20.01 -4.88
N ARG A 403 4.43 -20.23 -4.99
CA ARG A 403 5.49 -19.34 -4.51
C ARG A 403 5.88 -18.22 -5.48
N ASN A 404 5.16 -18.04 -6.59
CA ASN A 404 5.40 -17.01 -7.60
C ASN A 404 6.79 -17.10 -8.25
N LYS A 405 7.31 -18.31 -8.43
CA LYS A 405 8.62 -18.55 -9.08
C LYS A 405 8.49 -18.83 -10.57
N VAL A 406 7.36 -19.34 -11.00
CA VAL A 406 7.03 -19.64 -12.38
C VAL A 406 5.63 -19.10 -12.68
N SER A 407 5.35 -18.88 -13.95
CA SER A 407 4.03 -18.48 -14.43
C SER A 407 3.02 -19.63 -14.28
N LEU A 408 1.72 -19.33 -14.24
CA LEU A 408 0.65 -20.36 -14.21
C LEU A 408 0.66 -21.23 -15.48
N ILE A 409 0.89 -20.58 -16.62
CA ILE A 409 0.80 -21.14 -17.96
C ILE A 409 2.09 -20.89 -18.73
N ASP A 410 2.47 -21.90 -19.50
CA ASP A 410 3.55 -21.86 -20.46
C ASP A 410 2.96 -21.91 -21.88
N ASN A 411 3.68 -21.32 -22.83
CA ASN A 411 3.29 -21.35 -24.24
C ASN A 411 3.71 -22.70 -24.82
N GLN A 412 2.78 -23.39 -25.47
CA GLN A 412 3.04 -24.64 -26.16
C GLN A 412 2.89 -24.44 -27.66
N LEU A 413 3.94 -24.81 -28.39
CA LEU A 413 4.01 -24.74 -29.85
C LEU A 413 3.99 -26.15 -30.43
N SER A 414 3.26 -26.31 -31.54
CA SER A 414 3.10 -27.59 -32.24
C SER A 414 3.17 -27.38 -33.75
N GLY A 415 3.65 -28.39 -34.47
CA GLY A 415 3.84 -28.34 -35.92
C GLY A 415 5.29 -28.10 -36.34
N LYS A 416 5.49 -27.88 -37.64
CA LYS A 416 6.81 -27.64 -38.24
C LYS A 416 7.06 -26.13 -38.35
N GLY A 417 8.17 -25.67 -37.78
CA GLY A 417 8.53 -24.26 -37.81
C GLY A 417 9.54 -23.90 -36.73
N VAL A 418 9.90 -22.62 -36.70
CA VAL A 418 10.89 -22.06 -35.78
C VAL A 418 10.21 -21.12 -34.81
N PHE A 419 10.71 -21.06 -33.58
CA PHE A 419 10.36 -20.03 -32.62
C PHE A 419 11.59 -19.35 -32.05
N LEU A 420 11.40 -18.09 -31.64
CA LEU A 420 12.44 -17.23 -31.12
C LEU A 420 12.22 -17.05 -29.63
N ARG A 421 13.25 -17.35 -28.84
CA ARG A 421 13.26 -17.10 -27.39
C ARG A 421 14.48 -16.29 -26.97
N GLN A 422 14.33 -15.53 -25.89
CA GLN A 422 15.48 -14.93 -25.21
C GLN A 422 16.09 -15.89 -24.19
N ALA A 423 17.35 -15.64 -23.83
CA ALA A 423 18.08 -16.40 -22.83
C ALA A 423 17.55 -16.16 -21.42
N VAL A 424 17.25 -14.90 -21.10
CA VAL A 424 16.94 -14.44 -19.75
C VAL A 424 15.61 -13.69 -19.76
N ALA A 425 14.73 -14.02 -18.83
CA ALA A 425 13.48 -13.28 -18.66
C ALA A 425 13.78 -11.87 -18.12
N PRO A 426 13.04 -10.83 -18.55
CA PRO A 426 13.28 -9.49 -18.06
C PRO A 426 12.86 -9.43 -16.58
N THR A 427 13.75 -8.95 -15.71
CA THR A 427 13.49 -8.88 -14.27
C THR A 427 12.43 -7.81 -13.95
N LYS A 428 11.15 -8.14 -14.09
CA LYS A 428 10.06 -7.24 -13.65
C LYS A 428 9.91 -7.36 -12.14
N LYS A 429 10.18 -6.27 -11.40
CA LYS A 429 9.86 -6.19 -9.96
C LYS A 429 8.33 -6.14 -9.82
N LEU A 430 7.70 -7.28 -9.52
CA LEU A 430 6.27 -7.34 -9.24
C LEU A 430 5.97 -6.64 -7.90
N THR A 431 4.91 -5.84 -7.86
CA THR A 431 4.40 -5.23 -6.62
C THR A 431 3.76 -6.29 -5.70
N PRO A 432 3.56 -6.01 -4.39
CA PRO A 432 2.96 -6.99 -3.46
C PRO A 432 1.56 -7.48 -3.88
N LEU A 433 0.74 -6.60 -4.45
CA LEU A 433 -0.58 -6.95 -4.99
C LEU A 433 -0.46 -7.86 -6.21
N GLU A 434 0.47 -7.57 -7.12
CA GLU A 434 0.71 -8.40 -8.31
C GLU A 434 1.29 -9.78 -7.96
N LYS A 435 2.05 -9.89 -6.87
CA LYS A 435 2.50 -11.18 -6.34
C LYS A 435 1.35 -12.03 -5.81
N ASN A 436 0.33 -11.42 -5.22
CA ASN A 436 -0.79 -12.16 -4.62
C ASN A 436 -1.87 -12.51 -5.64
N PHE A 437 -2.05 -11.67 -6.66
CA PHE A 437 -3.02 -11.85 -7.73
C PHE A 437 -2.33 -11.85 -9.10
N GLN A 438 -1.37 -12.74 -9.34
CA GLN A 438 -0.64 -12.80 -10.61
C GLN A 438 -1.54 -12.86 -11.85
N PHE A 439 -2.71 -13.51 -11.72
CA PHE A 439 -3.73 -13.56 -12.77
C PHE A 439 -4.37 -12.18 -13.04
N ILE A 440 -4.66 -11.39 -11.99
CA ILE A 440 -5.25 -10.05 -12.09
C ILE A 440 -4.19 -8.96 -12.37
N SER A 441 -2.93 -9.16 -11.98
CA SER A 441 -1.85 -8.28 -12.44
C SER A 441 -1.49 -8.49 -13.89
N ASN A 442 -1.70 -9.70 -14.40
CA ASN A 442 -1.71 -9.89 -15.83
C ASN A 442 -2.81 -9.01 -16.46
N PHE A 443 -3.96 -8.77 -15.80
CA PHE A 443 -5.02 -7.85 -16.25
C PHE A 443 -4.62 -6.37 -16.36
N THR A 444 -3.75 -5.82 -15.51
CA THR A 444 -3.26 -4.44 -15.76
C THR A 444 -2.24 -4.41 -16.90
N SER A 445 -1.47 -5.48 -17.10
CA SER A 445 -0.69 -5.69 -18.34
C SER A 445 -1.55 -6.08 -19.56
N ILE A 446 -2.84 -6.41 -19.36
CA ILE A 446 -3.76 -6.76 -20.44
C ILE A 446 -4.00 -5.54 -21.32
N VAL A 447 -3.95 -4.29 -20.86
CA VAL A 447 -4.09 -3.17 -21.80
C VAL A 447 -3.01 -3.22 -22.88
N GLY A 448 -1.75 -3.42 -22.50
CA GLY A 448 -0.64 -3.65 -23.45
C GLY A 448 -0.89 -4.89 -24.31
N LYS A 449 -1.07 -6.06 -23.69
CA LYS A 449 -1.21 -7.36 -24.40
C LYS A 449 -2.48 -7.51 -25.24
N PHE A 450 -3.60 -6.92 -24.82
CA PHE A 450 -4.88 -6.85 -25.53
C PHE A 450 -4.69 -6.10 -26.84
N PHE A 451 -3.94 -5.00 -26.78
CA PHE A 451 -3.48 -4.30 -27.96
C PHE A 451 -2.12 -4.81 -28.47
N GLY A 452 -1.61 -5.99 -28.09
CA GLY A 452 -0.40 -6.58 -28.68
C GLY A 452 0.93 -5.84 -28.45
N PHE A 453 1.09 -5.16 -27.31
CA PHE A 453 2.25 -4.36 -26.91
C PHE A 453 2.95 -4.91 -25.66
#